data_AF-A0A139BR99-F1
#
_entry.id   AF-A0A139BR99-F1
#
_cell.length_a   1.000
_cell.length_b   1.000
_cell.length_c   1.000
_cell.angle_alpha   90.00
_cell.angle_beta   90.00
_cell.angle_gamma   90.00
#
_symmetry.space_group_name_H-M   'P 1'
#
loop_
_entity.id
_entity.type
_entity.pdbx_description
1 polymer ?
#
loop_
_entity_poly.entity_id
_entity_poly.type
_entity_poly.pdbx_seq_one_letter_code
_entity_poly.pdbx_strand_id
1 'polypeptide(L)'
;MIKENQMTKQFPQRPTVAEYLADKIAAIDKTQRQIAEECGFDNPNIITMFKLGQTKLPINRIAPLAKALEVDPAFLLRLVMYEYMKESWECVENIMQSTVLSANELQLVRAYREVTGDNDAAAVVIDRSAVLAIVTA
;
A
#
# COMPACT_ATOMS: atom_id res chain seq x y z
N MET A 1 -12.03 -6.80 -42.02
CA MET A 1 -11.15 -7.10 -40.87
C MET A 1 -11.17 -5.90 -39.95
N ILE A 2 -12.00 -5.93 -38.91
CA ILE A 2 -12.09 -4.85 -37.92
C ILE A 2 -10.97 -5.13 -36.91
N LYS A 3 -10.02 -4.20 -36.77
CA LYS A 3 -8.99 -4.27 -35.74
C LYS A 3 -9.67 -4.06 -34.39
N GLU A 4 -9.68 -5.10 -33.57
CA GLU A 4 -10.02 -4.99 -32.15
C GLU A 4 -9.05 -4.01 -31.50
N ASN A 5 -9.56 -2.81 -31.20
CA ASN A 5 -8.84 -1.85 -30.38
C ASN A 5 -8.89 -2.37 -28.94
N GLN A 6 -7.87 -3.13 -28.55
CA GLN A 6 -7.66 -3.52 -27.16
C GLN A 6 -7.49 -2.23 -26.36
N MET A 7 -8.55 -1.77 -25.70
CA MET A 7 -8.42 -0.83 -24.60
C MET A 7 -7.58 -1.54 -23.56
N THR A 8 -6.29 -1.23 -23.50
CA THR A 8 -5.45 -1.56 -22.37
C THR A 8 -6.14 -0.95 -21.15
N LYS A 9 -6.80 -1.78 -20.34
CA LYS A 9 -7.31 -1.35 -19.03
C LYS A 9 -6.09 -0.88 -18.25
N GLN A 10 -5.91 0.43 -18.20
CA GLN A 10 -4.77 1.04 -17.55
C GLN A 10 -5.09 1.04 -16.07
N PHE A 11 -4.72 -0.05 -15.40
CA PHE A 11 -4.87 -0.16 -13.95
C PHE A 11 -4.01 0.92 -13.27
N PRO A 12 -4.49 1.53 -12.17
CA PRO A 12 -3.70 2.49 -11.41
C PRO A 12 -2.36 1.84 -11.06
N GLN A 13 -1.26 2.58 -11.25
CA GLN A 13 0.05 2.07 -10.83
C GLN A 13 0.15 2.19 -9.31
N ARG A 14 0.82 1.21 -8.69
CA ARG A 14 1.13 1.30 -7.26
C ARG A 14 2.05 2.51 -7.02
N PRO A 15 1.79 3.37 -6.03
CA PRO A 15 2.71 4.44 -5.68
C PRO A 15 4.03 3.84 -5.20
N THR A 16 5.10 4.61 -5.33
CA THR A 16 6.32 4.35 -4.57
C THR A 16 6.07 4.62 -3.08
N VAL A 17 6.94 4.09 -2.21
CA VAL A 17 6.93 4.42 -0.77
C VAL A 17 7.04 5.93 -0.58
N ALA A 18 7.89 6.60 -1.36
CA ALA A 18 8.06 8.06 -1.27
C ALA A 18 6.78 8.81 -1.63
N GLU A 19 6.13 8.47 -2.74
CA GLU A 19 4.86 9.08 -3.18
C GLU A 19 3.74 8.82 -2.18
N TYR A 20 3.63 7.58 -1.69
CA TYR A 20 2.64 7.23 -0.67
C TYR A 20 2.86 8.02 0.62
N LEU A 21 4.10 8.09 1.12
CA LEU A 21 4.40 8.87 2.32
C LEU A 21 4.19 10.37 2.09
N ALA A 22 4.52 10.91 0.92
CA ALA A 22 4.28 12.30 0.59
C ALA A 22 2.78 12.66 0.65
N ASP A 23 1.93 11.81 0.06
CA ASP A 23 0.47 11.94 0.11
C ASP A 23 -0.05 11.90 1.56
N LYS A 24 0.32 10.87 2.32
CA LYS A 24 -0.19 10.67 3.68
C LYS A 24 0.30 11.71 4.68
N ILE A 25 1.54 12.17 4.55
CA ILE A 25 2.06 13.27 5.37
C ILE A 25 1.34 14.59 5.05
N ALA A 26 0.96 14.83 3.80
CA ALA A 26 0.23 16.03 3.41
C ALA A 26 -1.25 16.02 3.84
N ALA A 27 -1.83 14.83 4.04
CA ALA A 27 -3.23 14.64 4.38
C ALA A 27 -3.57 14.78 5.88
N ILE A 28 -2.57 14.76 6.76
CA ILE A 28 -2.75 14.81 8.22
C ILE A 28 -2.35 16.16 8.81
N ASP A 29 -2.97 16.53 9.93
CA ASP A 29 -2.63 17.75 10.69
C ASP A 29 -1.51 17.48 11.70
N LYS A 30 -0.35 17.02 11.22
CA LYS A 30 0.86 16.83 12.03
C LYS A 30 2.08 17.43 11.35
N THR A 31 2.90 18.11 12.14
CA THR A 31 4.20 18.59 11.69
C THR A 31 5.18 17.41 11.55
N GLN A 32 6.16 17.55 10.66
CA GLN A 32 7.23 16.54 10.51
C GLN A 32 8.00 16.29 11.81
N ARG A 33 8.10 17.30 12.69
CA ARG A 33 8.72 17.15 14.02
C ARG A 33 7.90 16.22 14.90
N GLN A 34 6.58 16.42 14.97
CA GLN A 34 5.69 15.53 15.73
C GLN A 34 5.76 14.09 15.20
N ILE A 35 5.72 13.91 13.87
CA ILE A 35 5.84 12.58 13.26
C ILE A 35 7.17 11.92 13.64
N ALA A 36 8.28 12.67 13.57
CA ALA A 36 9.60 12.17 13.94
C ALA A 36 9.69 11.75 15.41
N GLU A 37 9.17 12.58 16.32
CA GLU A 37 9.11 12.30 17.76
C GLU A 37 8.27 11.05 18.06
N GLU A 38 7.07 10.94 17.49
CA GLU A 38 6.20 9.76 17.63
C GLU A 38 6.86 8.47 17.11
N CYS A 39 7.74 8.59 16.10
CA CYS A 39 8.45 7.48 15.50
C CYS A 39 9.80 7.15 16.19
N GLY A 40 10.23 7.95 17.16
CA GLY A 40 11.53 7.81 17.80
C GLY A 40 12.70 8.07 16.84
N PHE A 41 12.57 9.12 16.01
CA PHE A 41 13.65 9.66 15.20
C PHE A 41 14.21 10.93 15.83
N ASP A 42 15.53 10.98 16.01
CA ASP A 42 16.21 12.13 16.61
C ASP A 42 16.17 13.39 15.72
N ASN A 43 16.11 13.20 14.39
CA ASN A 43 16.17 14.28 13.42
C ASN A 43 14.88 14.35 12.58
N PRO A 44 14.05 15.40 12.72
CA PRO A 44 12.84 15.60 11.93
C PRO A 44 13.05 15.62 10.41
N ASN A 45 14.24 16.00 9.94
CA ASN A 45 14.55 16.03 8.50
C ASN A 45 14.45 14.66 7.84
N ILE A 46 14.55 13.57 8.62
CA ILE A 46 14.38 12.21 8.08
C ILE A 46 13.00 12.00 7.45
N ILE A 47 11.96 12.66 7.98
CA ILE A 47 10.60 12.61 7.42
C ILE A 47 10.57 13.27 6.03
N THR A 48 11.30 14.38 5.85
CA THR A 48 11.49 14.99 4.52
C THR A 48 12.25 14.06 3.59
N MET A 49 13.30 13.40 4.06
CA MET A 49 14.08 12.48 3.23
C MET A 49 13.25 11.28 2.77
N PHE A 50 12.34 10.76 3.60
CA PHE A 50 11.43 9.67 3.21
C PHE A 50 10.46 10.08 2.10
N LYS A 51 9.76 11.21 2.25
CA LYS A 51 8.80 11.67 1.22
C LYS A 51 9.46 12.06 -0.11
N LEU A 52 10.76 12.38 -0.08
CA LEU A 52 11.56 12.67 -1.29
C LEU A 52 12.24 11.42 -1.87
N GLY A 53 12.10 10.25 -1.23
CA GLY A 53 12.78 9.02 -1.65
C GLY A 53 14.30 9.05 -1.51
N GLN A 54 14.84 10.00 -0.72
CA GLN A 54 16.29 10.17 -0.53
C GLN A 54 16.89 9.14 0.42
N THR A 55 16.06 8.48 1.22
CA THR A 55 16.48 7.38 2.11
C THR A 55 15.36 6.36 2.24
N LYS A 56 15.73 5.10 2.47
CA LYS A 56 14.77 4.01 2.67
C LYS A 56 14.15 4.08 4.06
N LEU A 57 12.84 3.84 4.14
CA LEU A 57 12.16 3.65 5.42
C LEU A 57 12.66 2.36 6.11
N PRO A 58 13.22 2.45 7.35
CA PRO A 58 13.63 1.25 8.07
C PRO A 58 12.43 0.35 8.42
N ILE A 59 12.56 -0.96 8.22
CA ILE A 59 11.46 -1.94 8.44
C ILE A 59 10.96 -1.90 9.89
N ASN A 60 11.87 -1.77 10.86
CA ASN A 60 11.54 -1.66 12.28
C ASN A 60 10.84 -0.33 12.67
N ARG A 61 10.68 0.59 11.72
CA ARG A 61 9.98 1.87 11.89
C ARG A 61 8.64 1.92 11.16
N ILE A 62 8.24 0.86 10.46
CA ILE A 62 6.96 0.80 9.74
C ILE A 62 5.78 0.93 10.72
N ALA A 63 5.74 0.12 11.78
CA ALA A 63 4.64 0.16 12.74
C ALA A 63 4.45 1.53 13.42
N PRO A 64 5.49 2.18 13.99
CA PRO A 64 5.31 3.49 14.60
C PRO A 64 4.98 4.58 13.56
N LEU A 65 5.53 4.52 12.35
CA LEU A 65 5.20 5.48 11.29
C LEU A 65 3.76 5.31 10.79
N ALA A 66 3.30 4.08 10.59
CA ALA A 66 1.93 3.80 10.20
C ALA A 66 0.93 4.35 11.23
N LYS A 67 1.23 4.18 12.52
CA LYS A 67 0.45 4.77 13.61
C LYS A 67 0.48 6.30 13.57
N ALA A 68 1.65 6.90 13.37
CA ALA A 68 1.79 8.35 13.31
C ALA A 68 1.03 8.97 12.14
N LEU A 69 0.96 8.27 11.00
CA LEU A 69 0.29 8.70 9.78
C LEU A 69 -1.16 8.24 9.66
N GLU A 70 -1.68 7.48 10.64
CA GLU A 70 -3.04 6.93 10.63
C GLU A 70 -3.35 6.06 9.39
N VAL A 71 -2.38 5.24 8.97
CA VAL A 71 -2.48 4.32 7.83
C VAL A 71 -2.37 2.86 8.24
N ASP A 72 -2.85 1.95 7.39
CA ASP A 72 -2.72 0.52 7.65
C ASP A 72 -1.24 0.06 7.64
N PRO A 73 -0.75 -0.54 8.73
CA PRO A 73 0.65 -0.96 8.84
C PRO A 73 0.99 -2.15 7.94
N ALA A 74 0.04 -3.04 7.63
CA ALA A 74 0.29 -4.19 6.76
C ALA A 74 0.42 -3.74 5.30
N PHE A 75 -0.39 -2.77 4.87
CA PHE A 75 -0.27 -2.12 3.59
C PHE A 75 1.08 -1.42 3.45
N LEU A 76 1.46 -0.58 4.42
CA LEU A 76 2.75 0.12 4.40
C LEU A 76 3.92 -0.88 4.38
N LEU A 77 3.85 -1.96 5.17
CA LEU A 77 4.85 -3.03 5.14
C LEU A 77 4.97 -3.67 3.76
N ARG A 78 3.85 -4.07 3.16
CA ARG A 78 3.83 -4.68 1.83
C ARG A 78 4.42 -3.74 0.78
N LEU A 79 4.08 -2.45 0.84
CA LEU A 79 4.61 -1.44 -0.06
C LEU A 79 6.14 -1.35 0.04
N VAL A 80 6.64 -1.22 1.27
CA VAL A 80 8.08 -1.15 1.59
C VAL A 80 8.82 -2.41 1.15
N MET A 81 8.29 -3.58 1.47
CA MET A 81 8.93 -4.86 1.14
C MET A 81 8.97 -5.10 -0.35
N TYR A 82 7.89 -4.79 -1.07
CA TYR A 82 7.88 -4.96 -2.52
C TYR A 82 8.83 -4.00 -3.24
N GLU A 83 8.91 -2.73 -2.80
CA GLU A 83 9.81 -1.77 -3.43
C GLU A 83 11.29 -2.04 -3.08
N TYR A 84 11.59 -2.36 -1.81
CA TYR A 84 12.98 -2.45 -1.35
C TYR A 84 13.57 -3.85 -1.44
N MET A 85 12.73 -4.89 -1.40
CA MET A 85 13.12 -6.30 -1.22
C MET A 85 12.18 -7.26 -1.97
N LYS A 86 11.84 -6.95 -3.23
CA LYS A 86 10.84 -7.67 -4.04
C LYS A 86 10.97 -9.19 -3.97
N GLU A 87 12.15 -9.75 -4.25
CA GLU A 87 12.37 -11.20 -4.28
C GLU A 87 12.17 -11.85 -2.88
N SER A 88 12.61 -11.17 -1.82
CA SER A 88 12.39 -11.64 -0.44
C SER A 88 10.92 -11.58 -0.07
N TRP A 89 10.21 -10.55 -0.50
CA TRP A 89 8.78 -10.41 -0.26
C TRP A 89 7.96 -11.49 -1.00
N GLU A 90 8.27 -11.76 -2.26
CA GLU A 90 7.64 -12.85 -3.02
C GLU A 90 7.87 -14.21 -2.35
N CYS A 91 9.07 -14.47 -1.83
CA CYS A 91 9.37 -15.66 -1.06
C CYS A 91 8.50 -15.75 0.21
N VAL A 92 8.42 -14.66 0.98
CA VAL A 92 7.58 -14.59 2.19
C VAL A 92 6.11 -14.80 1.86
N GLU A 93 5.56 -14.15 0.84
CA GLU A 93 4.15 -14.34 0.43
C GLU A 93 3.86 -15.79 0.01
N ASN A 94 4.78 -16.42 -0.73
CA ASN A 94 4.65 -17.81 -1.16
C ASN A 94 4.69 -18.80 0.02
N ILE A 95 5.53 -18.54 1.03
CA ILE A 95 5.68 -19.41 2.20
C ILE A 95 4.56 -19.18 3.21
N MET A 96 4.30 -17.93 3.58
CA MET A 96 3.46 -17.60 4.72
C MET A 96 1.98 -17.78 4.44
N GLN A 97 1.55 -17.75 3.16
CA GLN A 97 0.14 -17.90 2.74
C GLN A 97 -0.81 -17.32 3.79
N SER A 98 -0.69 -16.00 4.04
CA SER A 98 -1.00 -15.28 5.30
C SER A 98 -2.40 -15.50 5.92
N THR A 99 -3.25 -16.26 5.25
CA THR A 99 -4.49 -16.89 5.72
C THR A 99 -4.64 -18.15 4.87
N VAL A 100 -5.00 -19.31 5.44
CA VAL A 100 -5.43 -20.46 4.64
C VAL A 100 -6.74 -20.08 3.96
N LEU A 101 -6.63 -19.39 2.82
CA LEU A 101 -7.74 -19.00 1.98
C LEU A 101 -8.12 -20.21 1.15
N SER A 102 -9.42 -20.49 1.09
CA SER A 102 -9.97 -21.33 0.03
C SER A 102 -9.65 -20.71 -1.34
N ALA A 103 -9.69 -21.53 -2.40
CA ALA A 103 -9.40 -21.06 -3.76
C ALA A 103 -10.26 -19.86 -4.18
N ASN A 104 -11.52 -19.82 -3.74
CA ASN A 104 -12.46 -18.73 -4.06
C ASN A 104 -12.10 -17.44 -3.33
N GLU A 105 -11.70 -17.49 -2.05
CA GLU A 105 -11.27 -16.31 -1.30
C GLU A 105 -9.95 -15.76 -1.86
N LEU A 106 -9.03 -16.64 -2.24
CA LEU A 106 -7.78 -16.24 -2.89
C LEU A 106 -8.04 -15.55 -4.24
N GLN A 107 -8.98 -16.07 -5.03
CA GLN A 107 -9.39 -15.44 -6.28
C GLN A 107 -9.96 -14.02 -6.04
N LEU A 108 -10.76 -13.84 -4.99
CA LEU A 108 -11.28 -12.53 -4.62
C LEU A 108 -10.16 -11.55 -4.24
N VAL A 109 -9.21 -11.98 -3.41
CA VAL A 109 -8.05 -11.15 -3.03
C VAL A 109 -7.21 -10.78 -4.25
N ARG A 110 -6.96 -11.73 -5.16
CA ARG A 110 -6.21 -11.46 -6.40
C ARG A 110 -6.93 -10.47 -7.32
N ALA A 111 -8.23 -10.66 -7.53
CA ALA A 111 -9.03 -9.75 -8.34
C ALA A 111 -9.06 -8.33 -7.73
N TYR A 112 -9.15 -8.24 -6.40
CA TYR A 112 -9.02 -6.96 -5.70
C TYR A 112 -7.69 -6.28 -6.01
N ARG A 113 -6.56 -6.99 -5.79
CA ARG A 113 -5.21 -6.44 -6.02
C ARG A 113 -5.00 -6.03 -7.48
N GLU A 114 -5.49 -6.80 -8.44
CA GLU A 114 -5.39 -6.47 -9.86
C GLU A 114 -6.15 -5.17 -10.19
N VAL A 115 -7.42 -5.06 -9.77
CA VAL A 115 -8.27 -3.90 -10.06
C VAL A 115 -7.75 -2.64 -9.37
N THR A 116 -7.21 -2.74 -8.16
CA THR A 116 -6.68 -1.60 -7.41
C THR A 116 -5.25 -1.24 -7.77
N GLY A 117 -4.57 -2.01 -8.62
CA GLY A 117 -3.13 -1.83 -8.82
C GLY A 117 -2.32 -2.06 -7.54
N ASP A 118 -2.83 -2.93 -6.67
CA ASP A 118 -2.33 -3.22 -5.35
C ASP A 118 -2.36 -2.06 -4.36
N ASN A 119 -3.19 -1.04 -4.60
CA ASN A 119 -3.48 0.02 -3.63
C ASN A 119 -4.42 -0.44 -2.51
N ASP A 120 -4.48 0.35 -1.43
CA ASP A 120 -5.35 0.15 -0.26
C ASP A 120 -6.75 0.74 -0.47
N ALA A 121 -7.45 0.29 -1.52
CA ALA A 121 -8.78 0.80 -1.83
C ALA A 121 -9.85 0.17 -0.91
N ALA A 122 -10.82 0.97 -0.45
CA ALA A 122 -11.94 0.43 0.31
C ALA A 122 -12.87 -0.42 -0.57
N ALA A 123 -13.23 -1.61 -0.10
CA ALA A 123 -14.25 -2.45 -0.73
C ALA A 123 -15.63 -2.19 -0.10
N VAL A 124 -16.65 -2.02 -0.94
CA VAL A 124 -18.04 -1.78 -0.50
C VAL A 124 -18.92 -2.93 -0.99
N VAL A 125 -19.70 -3.52 -0.08
CA VAL A 125 -20.70 -4.54 -0.40
C VAL A 125 -22.06 -3.86 -0.57
N ILE A 126 -22.70 -4.05 -1.71
CA ILE A 126 -24.04 -3.52 -1.98
C ILE A 126 -25.04 -4.69 -1.94
N ASP A 127 -25.98 -4.63 -1.00
CA ASP A 127 -26.94 -5.72 -0.78
C ASP A 127 -28.23 -5.54 -1.59
N ARG A 128 -28.49 -6.49 -2.50
CA ARG A 128 -29.82 -7.02 -2.91
C ARG A 128 -29.73 -8.48 -3.41
N SER A 129 -28.56 -8.90 -3.89
CA SER A 129 -28.16 -10.31 -4.15
C SER A 129 -26.65 -10.36 -4.47
N ALA A 130 -25.86 -9.95 -3.46
CA ALA A 130 -24.39 -9.83 -3.35
C ALA A 130 -23.57 -9.50 -4.62
N VAL A 131 -23.19 -8.22 -4.75
CA VAL A 131 -22.11 -7.74 -5.64
C VAL A 131 -21.05 -7.01 -4.80
N LEU A 132 -19.77 -7.33 -5.01
CA LEU A 132 -18.65 -6.58 -4.43
C LEU A 132 -18.22 -5.48 -5.39
N ALA A 133 -18.31 -4.22 -4.98
CA ALA A 133 -17.79 -3.09 -5.73
C ALA A 133 -16.48 -2.60 -5.10
N ILE A 134 -15.45 -2.42 -5.93
CA ILE A 134 -14.17 -1.86 -5.53
C ILE A 134 -14.18 -0.39 -5.94
N VAL A 135 -14.04 0.53 -4.98
CA VAL A 135 -14.01 1.96 -5.25
C VAL A 135 -12.55 2.37 -5.42
N THR A 136 -12.10 2.52 -6.67
CA THR A 136 -10.80 3.11 -7.00
C THR A 136 -10.96 4.62 -7.05
N ALA A 137 -10.35 5.36 -6.12
CA ALA A 137 -10.27 6.82 -6.17
C ALA A 137 -9.22 7.27 -7.19
#